data_AF-A0A535KK99-F1
#
_entry.id   AF-A0A535KK99-F1
#
_cell.length_a   1.000
_cell.length_b   1.000
_cell.length_c   1.000
_cell.angle_alpha   90.00
_cell.angle_beta   90.00
_cell.angle_gamma   90.00
#
_symmetry.space_group_name_H-M   'P 1'
#
loop_
_entity.id
_entity.type
_entity.pdbx_description
1 polymer ?
#
loop_
_entity_poly.entity_id
_entity_poly.type
_entity_poly.pdbx_seq_one_letter_code
_entity_poly.pdbx_strand_id
1 'polypeptide(L)'
;MIELYPTTTPDGALAAEELVDLQHQISLLQLKSAACAARLAKSDYWDYAGSNSAIDWIRFNCHLTDKAAGDLVAVGRTSESLPESTQAMEAGEIGYSHLVVMARTAEATGKAFDETKLLKLAREHTPGMFYFKCQHYRHSLDAKGYAREQADLVENRHLSLSAAEDGCLLINGVLDPVGGAAVRT
;
A
#
# COMPACT_ATOMS: atom_id res chain seq x y z
N MET A 1 -31.17 -43.08 9.33
CA MET A 1 -30.56 -41.96 10.07
C MET A 1 -29.96 -41.04 9.04
N ILE A 2 -30.68 -39.97 8.67
CA ILE A 2 -30.18 -38.95 7.73
C ILE A 2 -29.52 -37.89 8.61
N GLU A 3 -28.19 -37.81 8.59
CA GLU A 3 -27.47 -36.66 9.14
C GLU A 3 -27.76 -35.46 8.25
N LEU A 4 -28.62 -34.56 8.75
CA LEU A 4 -28.80 -33.24 8.21
C LEU A 4 -27.50 -32.46 8.47
N TYR A 5 -26.71 -32.21 7.43
CA TYR A 5 -25.67 -31.18 7.48
C TYR A 5 -26.31 -29.87 7.96
N PRO A 6 -25.67 -29.10 8.84
CA PRO A 6 -26.23 -27.83 9.30
C PRO A 6 -26.48 -26.93 8.08
N THR A 7 -27.76 -26.62 7.85
CA THR A 7 -28.25 -25.78 6.74
C THR A 7 -28.02 -24.29 6.95
N THR A 8 -27.44 -23.91 8.09
CA THR A 8 -27.01 -22.54 8.39
C THR A 8 -25.52 -22.41 8.17
N THR A 9 -25.15 -21.57 7.21
CA THR A 9 -23.79 -21.03 7.06
C THR A 9 -23.25 -20.65 8.44
N PRO A 10 -22.07 -21.14 8.86
CA PRO A 10 -21.52 -20.78 10.15
C PRO A 10 -21.44 -19.26 10.28
N ASP A 11 -21.74 -18.71 11.47
CA ASP A 11 -21.76 -17.26 11.74
C ASP A 11 -20.47 -16.55 11.24
N GLY A 12 -19.31 -17.21 11.39
CA GLY A 12 -18.03 -16.71 10.89
C GLY A 12 -17.90 -16.63 9.36
N ALA A 13 -18.66 -17.43 8.61
CA ALA A 13 -18.65 -17.37 7.14
C ALA A 13 -19.46 -16.18 6.62
N LEU A 14 -20.58 -15.83 7.28
CA LEU A 14 -21.31 -14.59 6.97
C LEU A 14 -20.46 -13.35 7.30
N ALA A 15 -19.80 -13.33 8.46
CA ALA A 15 -18.89 -12.26 8.83
C ALA A 15 -17.69 -12.13 7.86
N ALA A 16 -17.20 -13.25 7.31
CA ALA A 16 -16.13 -13.23 6.32
C ALA A 16 -16.57 -12.63 4.99
N GLU A 17 -17.75 -13.00 4.49
CA GLU A 17 -18.35 -12.41 3.28
C GLU A 17 -18.57 -10.90 3.46
N GLU A 18 -19.17 -10.49 4.58
CA GLU A 18 -19.38 -9.08 4.91
C GLU A 18 -18.07 -8.30 4.97
N LEU A 19 -17.01 -8.88 5.57
CA LEU A 19 -15.70 -8.24 5.63
C LEU A 19 -15.08 -8.02 4.24
N VAL A 20 -15.23 -8.97 3.33
CA VAL A 20 -14.76 -8.84 1.94
C VAL A 20 -15.49 -7.70 1.24
N ASP A 21 -16.81 -7.64 1.36
CA ASP A 21 -17.64 -6.60 0.76
C ASP A 21 -17.31 -5.21 1.33
N LEU A 22 -17.15 -5.10 2.66
CA LEU A 22 -16.77 -3.86 3.32
C LEU A 22 -15.38 -3.39 2.86
N GLN A 23 -14.41 -4.30 2.75
CA GLN A 23 -13.07 -3.92 2.30
C GLN A 23 -13.03 -3.50 0.83
N HIS A 24 -13.86 -4.12 0.00
CA HIS A 24 -14.02 -3.67 -1.38
C HIS A 24 -14.60 -2.25 -1.44
N GLN A 25 -15.65 -1.96 -0.68
CA GLN A 25 -16.24 -0.62 -0.59
C GLN A 25 -15.25 0.42 -0.03
N ILE A 26 -14.47 0.07 0.99
CA ILE A 26 -13.39 0.91 1.52
C ILE A 26 -12.37 1.21 0.42
N SER A 27 -11.96 0.21 -0.37
CA SER A 27 -11.00 0.40 -1.46
C SER A 27 -11.52 1.38 -2.54
N LEU A 28 -12.81 1.29 -2.89
CA LEU A 28 -13.46 2.24 -3.81
C LEU A 28 -13.49 3.67 -3.24
N LEU A 29 -13.78 3.83 -1.95
CA LEU A 29 -13.74 5.14 -1.27
C LEU A 29 -12.31 5.69 -1.18
N GLN A 30 -11.31 4.84 -0.97
CA GLN A 30 -9.91 5.22 -0.98
C GLN A 30 -9.46 5.69 -2.36
N LEU A 31 -9.89 5.05 -3.44
CA LEU A 31 -9.62 5.54 -4.81
C LEU A 31 -10.23 6.92 -5.06
N LYS A 32 -11.48 7.14 -4.64
CA LYS A 32 -12.11 8.47 -4.71
C LYS A 32 -11.35 9.51 -3.89
N SER A 33 -10.91 9.13 -2.68
CA SER A 33 -10.07 9.98 -1.82
C SER A 33 -8.74 10.33 -2.49
N ALA A 34 -8.10 9.36 -3.15
CA ALA A 34 -6.87 9.56 -3.90
C ALA A 34 -7.04 10.57 -5.04
N ALA A 35 -8.14 10.46 -5.81
CA ALA A 35 -8.48 11.43 -6.85
C ALA A 35 -8.66 12.85 -6.27
N CYS A 36 -9.31 12.99 -5.11
CA CYS A 36 -9.40 14.27 -4.40
C CYS A 36 -8.03 14.80 -3.94
N ALA A 37 -7.19 13.93 -3.37
CA ALA A 37 -5.84 14.28 -2.93
C ALA A 37 -4.97 14.78 -4.10
N ALA A 38 -5.06 14.14 -5.27
CA ALA A 38 -4.34 14.57 -6.45
C ALA A 38 -4.83 15.92 -7.01
N ARG A 39 -6.15 16.19 -6.98
CA ARG A 39 -6.69 17.51 -7.33
C ARG A 39 -6.21 18.60 -6.37
N LEU A 40 -6.26 18.33 -5.06
CA LEU A 40 -5.73 19.25 -4.05
C LEU A 40 -4.24 19.51 -4.29
N ALA A 41 -3.45 18.47 -4.55
CA ALA A 41 -2.02 18.57 -4.82
C ALA A 41 -1.68 19.34 -6.12
N LYS A 42 -2.61 19.45 -7.06
CA LYS A 42 -2.49 20.27 -8.29
C LYS A 42 -2.99 21.71 -8.10
N SER A 43 -3.71 21.99 -7.02
CA SER A 43 -4.23 23.32 -6.69
C SER A 43 -3.21 24.16 -5.88
N ASP A 44 -3.57 25.41 -5.63
CA ASP A 44 -2.90 26.35 -4.71
C ASP A 44 -3.59 26.45 -3.33
N TYR A 45 -4.68 25.69 -3.10
CA TYR A 45 -5.48 25.83 -1.87
C TYR A 45 -4.71 25.45 -0.60
N TRP A 46 -3.81 24.46 -0.67
CA TRP A 46 -3.01 24.07 0.49
C TRP A 46 -2.06 25.18 0.94
N ASP A 47 -1.55 25.99 0.00
CA ASP A 47 -0.71 27.16 0.27
C ASP A 47 -1.57 28.32 0.82
N TYR A 48 -2.73 28.57 0.19
CA TYR A 48 -3.72 29.52 0.71
C TYR A 48 -4.17 29.18 2.15
N ALA A 49 -4.29 27.89 2.47
CA ALA A 49 -4.61 27.39 3.81
C ALA A 49 -3.39 27.37 4.77
N GLY A 50 -2.22 27.86 4.36
CA GLY A 50 -1.03 27.99 5.19
C GLY A 50 -0.29 26.69 5.48
N SER A 51 -0.50 25.63 4.69
CA SER A 51 0.21 24.35 4.82
C SER A 51 1.48 24.34 3.96
N ASN A 52 2.49 23.57 4.34
CA ASN A 52 3.76 23.53 3.60
C ASN A 52 3.68 22.72 2.29
N SER A 53 2.67 21.86 2.18
CA SER A 53 2.36 21.08 0.98
C SER A 53 0.94 20.55 1.05
N ALA A 54 0.43 20.01 -0.05
CA ALA A 54 -0.83 19.26 -0.03
C ALA A 54 -0.78 18.04 0.88
N ILE A 55 0.37 17.34 1.00
CA ILE A 55 0.53 16.21 1.90
C ILE A 55 0.40 16.67 3.36
N ASP A 56 1.04 17.79 3.72
CA ASP A 56 0.96 18.40 5.05
C ASP A 56 -0.49 18.77 5.40
N TRP A 57 -1.20 19.40 4.46
CA TRP A 57 -2.62 19.72 4.62
C TRP A 57 -3.48 18.46 4.85
N ILE A 58 -3.26 17.40 4.06
CA ILE A 58 -4.00 16.13 4.18
C ILE A 58 -3.70 15.45 5.52
N ARG A 59 -2.45 15.40 5.96
CA ARG A 59 -2.08 14.81 7.25
C ARG A 59 -2.82 15.48 8.40
N PHE A 60 -2.80 16.81 8.41
CA PHE A 60 -3.42 17.60 9.47
C PHE A 60 -4.96 17.49 9.46
N ASN A 61 -5.58 17.70 8.29
CA ASN A 61 -7.04 17.82 8.18
C ASN A 61 -7.76 16.47 8.00
N CYS A 62 -7.08 15.43 7.53
CA CYS A 62 -7.64 14.08 7.38
C CYS A 62 -7.12 13.10 8.44
N HIS A 63 -6.31 13.56 9.40
CA HIS A 63 -5.74 12.75 10.48
C HIS A 63 -4.98 11.51 9.98
N LEU A 64 -4.22 11.69 8.88
CA LEU A 64 -3.46 10.64 8.25
C LEU A 64 -1.97 10.73 8.63
N THR A 65 -1.32 9.57 8.65
CA THR A 65 0.15 9.53 8.68
C THR A 65 0.72 10.13 7.40
N ASP A 66 1.99 10.53 7.46
CA ASP A 66 2.70 11.06 6.28
C ASP A 66 2.66 10.07 5.11
N LYS A 67 2.93 8.80 5.41
CA LYS A 67 2.84 7.70 4.44
C LYS A 67 1.45 7.59 3.82
N ALA A 68 0.39 7.56 4.61
CA ALA A 68 -0.98 7.41 4.10
C ALA A 68 -1.40 8.61 3.22
N ALA A 69 -1.06 9.83 3.62
CA ALA A 69 -1.31 11.03 2.83
C ALA A 69 -0.52 11.02 1.51
N GLY A 70 0.76 10.64 1.56
CA GLY A 70 1.58 10.48 0.36
C GLY A 70 1.06 9.39 -0.58
N ASP A 71 0.57 8.27 -0.04
CA ASP A 71 0.02 7.17 -0.82
C ASP A 71 -1.27 7.56 -1.54
N LEU A 72 -2.15 8.38 -0.93
CA LEU A 72 -3.31 8.97 -1.61
C LEU A 72 -2.88 9.85 -2.80
N VAL A 73 -1.90 10.73 -2.58
CA VAL A 73 -1.41 11.63 -3.64
C VAL A 73 -0.76 10.84 -4.78
N ALA A 74 0.04 9.82 -4.48
CA ALA A 74 0.68 8.96 -5.48
C ALA A 74 -0.37 8.24 -6.33
N VAL A 75 -1.30 7.51 -5.70
CA VAL A 75 -2.35 6.78 -6.42
C VAL A 75 -3.20 7.72 -7.28
N GLY A 76 -3.62 8.86 -6.75
CA GLY A 76 -4.46 9.80 -7.50
C GLY A 76 -3.73 10.48 -8.66
N ARG A 77 -2.39 10.61 -8.59
CA ARG A 77 -1.58 11.13 -9.71
C ARG A 77 -1.41 10.10 -10.82
N THR A 78 -1.31 8.82 -10.47
CA THR A 78 -1.01 7.75 -11.42
C THR A 78 -2.23 7.00 -11.93
N SER A 79 -3.41 7.14 -11.31
CA SER A 79 -4.59 6.31 -11.65
C SER A 79 -4.98 6.38 -13.14
N GLU A 80 -4.90 7.57 -13.76
CA GLU A 80 -5.16 7.74 -15.19
C GLU A 80 -4.14 7.01 -16.09
N SER A 81 -2.91 6.84 -15.60
CA SER A 81 -1.83 6.10 -16.28
C SER A 81 -1.77 4.61 -15.89
N LEU A 82 -2.65 4.16 -15.00
CA LEU A 82 -2.76 2.78 -14.53
C LEU A 82 -4.19 2.23 -14.73
N PRO A 83 -4.74 2.27 -15.96
CA PRO A 83 -6.13 1.91 -16.20
C PRO A 83 -6.43 0.44 -15.89
N GLU A 84 -5.51 -0.49 -16.21
CA GLU A 84 -5.74 -1.93 -15.98
C GLU A 84 -5.76 -2.24 -14.48
N SER A 85 -4.86 -1.64 -13.71
CA SER A 85 -4.75 -1.83 -12.26
C SER A 85 -5.90 -1.16 -11.52
N THR A 86 -6.32 0.03 -11.97
CA THR A 86 -7.47 0.73 -11.42
C THR A 86 -8.74 -0.09 -11.63
N GLN A 87 -8.96 -0.61 -12.85
CA GLN A 87 -10.09 -1.46 -13.17
C GLN A 87 -10.08 -2.76 -12.36
N ALA A 88 -8.93 -3.41 -12.21
CA ALA A 88 -8.81 -4.63 -11.40
C ALA A 88 -9.15 -4.38 -9.92
N MET A 89 -8.79 -3.21 -9.39
CA MET A 89 -9.14 -2.82 -8.02
C MET A 89 -10.65 -2.54 -7.89
N GLU A 90 -11.23 -1.82 -8.85
CA GLU A 90 -12.68 -1.58 -8.91
C GLU A 90 -13.51 -2.85 -9.09
N ALA A 91 -12.94 -3.89 -9.72
CA ALA A 91 -13.56 -5.21 -9.83
C ALA A 91 -13.36 -6.10 -8.58
N GLY A 92 -12.58 -5.65 -7.59
CA GLY A 92 -12.27 -6.41 -6.39
C GLY A 92 -11.23 -7.53 -6.58
N GLU A 93 -10.56 -7.59 -7.74
CA GLU A 93 -9.51 -8.57 -8.02
C GLU A 93 -8.22 -8.28 -7.24
N ILE A 94 -7.99 -7.00 -6.91
CA ILE A 94 -6.90 -6.54 -6.05
C ILE A 94 -7.42 -5.48 -5.07
N GLY A 95 -6.89 -5.44 -3.84
CA GLY A 95 -7.20 -4.37 -2.89
C GLY A 95 -6.42 -3.07 -3.12
N TYR A 96 -6.86 -1.96 -2.49
CA TYR A 96 -6.22 -0.64 -2.60
C TYR A 96 -4.72 -0.63 -2.26
N SER A 97 -4.28 -1.46 -1.31
CA SER A 97 -2.86 -1.60 -0.97
C SER A 97 -2.00 -2.12 -2.14
N HIS A 98 -2.54 -2.96 -3.03
CA HIS A 98 -1.83 -3.33 -4.26
C HIS A 98 -1.71 -2.14 -5.19
N LEU A 99 -2.77 -1.36 -5.35
CA LEU A 99 -2.78 -0.18 -6.20
C LEU A 99 -1.79 0.88 -5.71
N VAL A 100 -1.62 1.05 -4.40
CA VAL A 100 -0.56 1.89 -3.82
C VAL A 100 0.83 1.42 -4.23
N VAL A 101 1.12 0.13 -4.10
CA VAL A 101 2.42 -0.43 -4.52
C VAL A 101 2.63 -0.25 -6.03
N MET A 102 1.59 -0.45 -6.83
CA MET A 102 1.61 -0.25 -8.28
C MET A 102 1.95 1.21 -8.64
N ALA A 103 1.23 2.17 -8.04
CA ALA A 103 1.44 3.61 -8.22
C ALA A 103 2.88 4.04 -7.89
N ARG A 104 3.38 3.64 -6.72
CA ARG A 104 4.75 3.96 -6.30
C ARG A 104 5.80 3.34 -7.22
N THR A 105 5.55 2.14 -7.73
CA THR A 105 6.45 1.46 -8.67
C THR A 105 6.45 2.17 -10.03
N ALA A 106 5.30 2.62 -10.50
CA ALA A 106 5.17 3.43 -11.71
C ALA A 106 5.92 4.77 -11.58
N GLU A 107 5.76 5.48 -10.46
CA GLU A 107 6.51 6.71 -10.19
C GLU A 107 8.04 6.47 -10.20
N ALA A 108 8.49 5.38 -9.58
CA ALA A 108 9.92 5.07 -9.45
C ALA A 108 10.57 4.60 -10.76
N THR A 109 9.83 3.92 -11.63
CA THR A 109 10.38 3.30 -12.85
C THR A 109 10.04 4.09 -14.13
N GLY A 110 9.09 5.02 -14.06
CA GLY A 110 8.72 5.91 -15.15
C GLY A 110 8.40 5.12 -16.44
N LYS A 111 9.09 5.46 -17.53
CA LYS A 111 8.86 4.81 -18.84
C LYS A 111 9.20 3.33 -18.90
N ALA A 112 10.00 2.82 -17.97
CA ALA A 112 10.35 1.41 -17.91
C ALA A 112 9.26 0.55 -17.25
N PHE A 113 8.24 1.19 -16.66
CA PHE A 113 7.12 0.54 -16.00
C PHE A 113 6.30 -0.33 -16.96
N ASP A 114 6.00 -1.55 -16.53
CA ASP A 114 5.21 -2.55 -17.25
C ASP A 114 4.02 -2.95 -16.38
N GLU A 115 2.89 -2.27 -16.61
CA GLU A 115 1.66 -2.47 -15.85
C GLU A 115 1.15 -3.90 -15.96
N THR A 116 1.01 -4.40 -17.19
CA THR A 116 0.42 -5.72 -17.46
C THR A 116 1.22 -6.83 -16.79
N LYS A 117 2.56 -6.74 -16.79
CA LYS A 117 3.43 -7.72 -16.10
C LYS A 117 3.23 -7.68 -14.59
N LEU A 118 3.22 -6.49 -13.99
CA LEU A 118 3.11 -6.35 -12.54
C LEU A 118 1.69 -6.66 -12.04
N LEU A 119 0.65 -6.34 -12.81
CA LEU A 119 -0.73 -6.63 -12.47
C LEU A 119 -0.99 -8.14 -12.34
N LYS A 120 -0.34 -8.97 -13.16
CA LYS A 120 -0.39 -10.44 -12.98
C LYS A 120 0.12 -10.85 -11.61
N LEU A 121 1.25 -10.29 -11.18
CA LEU A 121 1.83 -10.57 -9.85
C LEU A 121 0.94 -10.05 -8.72
N ALA A 122 0.27 -8.91 -8.91
CA ALA A 122 -0.63 -8.35 -7.91
C ALA A 122 -1.87 -9.23 -7.66
N ARG A 123 -2.37 -9.93 -8.70
CA ARG A 123 -3.50 -10.88 -8.55
C ARG A 123 -3.11 -12.19 -7.85
N GLU A 124 -1.84 -12.57 -7.93
CA GLU A 124 -1.35 -13.86 -7.41
C GLU A 124 -0.80 -13.78 -5.98
N HIS A 125 -0.58 -12.57 -5.46
CA HIS A 125 0.16 -12.35 -4.23
C HIS A 125 -0.56 -11.37 -3.31
N THR A 126 -0.30 -11.48 -2.01
CA THR A 126 -0.74 -10.46 -1.05
C THR A 126 0.00 -9.14 -1.29
N PRO A 127 -0.51 -7.98 -0.82
CA PRO A 127 0.14 -6.69 -1.05
C PRO A 127 1.58 -6.64 -0.54
N GLY A 128 1.84 -7.30 0.59
CA GLY A 128 3.19 -7.39 1.17
C GLY A 128 4.16 -8.18 0.30
N MET A 129 3.73 -9.33 -0.25
CA MET A 129 4.58 -10.10 -1.17
C MET A 129 4.76 -9.38 -2.51
N PHE A 130 3.69 -8.76 -3.02
CA PHE A 130 3.73 -7.96 -4.25
C PHE A 130 4.69 -6.77 -4.13
N TYR A 131 4.76 -6.11 -2.97
CA TYR A 131 5.76 -5.07 -2.68
C TYR A 131 7.19 -5.57 -2.90
N PHE A 132 7.56 -6.74 -2.36
CA PHE A 132 8.89 -7.31 -2.58
C PHE A 132 9.13 -7.64 -4.05
N LYS A 133 8.12 -8.15 -4.78
CA LYS A 133 8.23 -8.38 -6.23
C LYS A 133 8.49 -7.09 -7.01
N CYS A 134 7.80 -5.99 -6.65
CA CYS A 134 8.02 -4.68 -7.26
C CYS A 134 9.41 -4.10 -6.93
N GLN A 135 9.91 -4.33 -5.71
CA GLN A 135 11.27 -3.96 -5.34
C GLN A 135 12.31 -4.70 -6.19
N HIS A 136 12.17 -6.02 -6.36
CA HIS A 136 13.03 -6.78 -7.27
C HIS A 136 12.92 -6.32 -8.72
N TYR A 137 11.71 -6.00 -9.18
CA TYR A 137 11.48 -5.46 -10.52
C TYR A 137 12.23 -4.13 -10.72
N ARG A 138 12.13 -3.19 -9.77
CA ARG A 138 12.89 -1.93 -9.80
C ARG A 138 14.39 -2.17 -9.90
N HIS A 139 14.94 -3.04 -9.05
CA HIS A 139 16.36 -3.39 -9.08
C HIS A 139 16.78 -4.01 -10.41
N SER A 140 15.92 -4.81 -11.06
CA SER A 140 16.24 -5.43 -12.35
C SER A 140 16.31 -4.43 -13.51
N LEU A 141 15.59 -3.30 -13.41
CA LEU A 141 15.59 -2.25 -14.41
C LEU A 141 16.79 -1.29 -14.25
N ASP A 142 17.40 -1.25 -13.07
CA ASP A 142 18.51 -0.37 -12.77
C ASP A 142 19.76 -1.13 -12.26
N ALA A 143 20.43 -1.82 -13.18
CA ALA A 143 21.71 -2.48 -12.91
C ALA A 143 22.86 -1.49 -12.53
N LYS A 144 22.67 -0.16 -12.67
CA LYS A 144 23.67 0.88 -12.34
C LYS A 144 23.29 1.73 -11.10
N GLY A 145 22.03 1.75 -10.68
CA GLY A 145 21.53 2.44 -9.49
C GLY A 145 21.72 1.68 -8.18
N TYR A 146 22.31 0.48 -8.25
CA TYR A 146 22.69 -0.34 -7.09
C TYR A 146 23.46 0.46 -6.01
N ALA A 147 24.20 1.51 -6.38
CA ALA A 147 25.01 2.28 -5.44
C ALA A 147 24.24 3.32 -4.60
N ARG A 148 23.01 3.72 -4.98
CA ARG A 148 22.20 4.67 -4.19
C ARG A 148 21.18 3.98 -3.28
N GLU A 149 20.56 2.89 -3.74
CA GLU A 149 19.54 2.17 -2.95
C GLU A 149 20.12 1.18 -1.91
N GLN A 150 21.43 0.92 -1.90
CA GLN A 150 22.06 0.27 -0.73
C GLN A 150 21.96 1.13 0.54
N ALA A 151 21.73 2.44 0.42
CA ALA A 151 21.38 3.29 1.55
C ALA A 151 19.93 3.03 2.04
N ASP A 152 19.01 2.70 1.13
CA ASP A 152 17.59 2.42 1.45
C ASP A 152 17.35 0.93 1.83
N LEU A 153 18.27 0.03 1.47
CA LEU A 153 18.29 -1.34 1.99
C LEU A 153 18.80 -1.40 3.45
N VAL A 154 19.43 -0.32 3.94
CA VAL A 154 19.57 -0.07 5.38
C VAL A 154 18.25 0.44 5.97
N GLU A 155 17.45 1.23 5.24
CA GLU A 155 16.14 1.71 5.71
C GLU A 155 15.04 0.64 5.77
N ASN A 156 15.06 -0.38 4.91
CA ASN A 156 14.10 -1.50 5.00
C ASN A 156 14.48 -2.58 6.03
N ARG A 157 15.64 -2.44 6.68
CA ARG A 157 15.95 -3.10 7.96
C ARG A 157 15.82 -2.10 9.09
N HIS A 158 14.63 -1.55 9.26
CA HIS A 158 14.39 -0.71 10.41
C HIS A 158 13.97 -1.58 11.60
N LEU A 159 14.57 -1.30 12.75
CA LEU A 159 14.05 -1.72 14.05
C LEU A 159 13.79 -0.43 14.83
N SER A 160 12.51 -0.07 14.94
CA SER A 160 12.08 1.02 15.80
C SER A 160 11.78 0.46 17.18
N LEU A 161 12.47 1.00 18.18
CA LEU A 161 12.25 0.74 19.60
C LEU A 161 11.71 2.03 20.22
N SER A 162 10.48 2.00 20.68
CA SER A 162 9.88 3.13 21.40
C SER A 162 9.30 2.67 22.72
N ALA A 163 9.46 3.47 23.76
CA ALA A 163 8.79 3.22 25.03
C ALA A 163 7.32 3.64 24.91
N ALA A 164 6.40 2.74 25.28
CA ALA A 164 5.01 3.07 25.52
C ALA A 164 4.87 3.79 26.88
N GLU A 165 3.78 4.54 27.06
CA GLU A 165 3.51 5.32 28.28
C GLU A 165 3.41 4.45 29.56
N ASP A 166 3.14 3.15 29.42
CA ASP A 166 3.09 2.16 30.49
C ASP A 166 4.45 1.48 30.78
N GLY A 167 5.51 1.90 30.08
CA GLY A 167 6.85 1.32 30.20
C GLY A 167 7.08 0.08 29.35
N CYS A 168 6.11 -0.35 28.53
CA CYS A 168 6.30 -1.43 27.57
C CYS A 168 7.23 -1.00 26.43
N LEU A 169 8.08 -1.91 25.97
CA LEU A 169 8.94 -1.67 24.81
C LEU A 169 8.21 -2.07 23.53
N LEU A 170 7.83 -1.09 22.73
CA LEU A 170 7.25 -1.31 21.40
C LEU A 170 8.37 -1.55 20.40
N ILE A 171 8.31 -2.70 19.73
CA ILE A 171 9.29 -3.13 18.75
C ILE A 171 8.57 -3.23 17.40
N ASN A 172 8.95 -2.41 16.43
CA ASN A 172 8.40 -2.45 15.08
C ASN A 172 9.52 -2.49 14.04
N GLY A 173 9.53 -3.49 13.17
CA GLY A 173 10.61 -3.63 12.21
C GLY A 173 10.44 -4.73 11.19
N VAL A 174 11.21 -4.61 10.11
CA VAL A 174 11.37 -5.65 9.08
C VAL A 174 12.80 -6.14 9.17
N LEU A 175 12.97 -7.45 9.38
CA LEU A 175 14.28 -8.09 9.47
C LEU A 175 14.54 -8.90 8.20
N ASP A 176 15.79 -8.93 7.76
CA ASP A 176 16.21 -9.87 6.73
C ASP A 176 16.15 -11.32 7.28
N PRO A 177 16.19 -12.36 6.44
CA PRO A 177 16.09 -13.75 6.88
C PRO A 177 17.12 -14.18 7.95
N VAL A 178 18.33 -13.60 7.94
CA VAL A 178 19.37 -13.86 8.95
C VAL A 178 19.07 -13.13 10.25
N GLY A 179 18.69 -11.85 10.18
CA GLY A 179 18.27 -11.06 11.35
C GLY A 179 16.99 -11.60 12.01
N GLY A 180 16.02 -12.06 11.21
CA GLY A 180 14.80 -12.68 11.69
C GLY A 180 15.03 -14.04 12.36
N ALA A 181 16.05 -14.79 11.93
CA ALA A 181 16.44 -16.02 12.61
C ALA A 181 17.00 -15.74 14.02
N ALA A 182 17.74 -14.64 14.19
CA ALA A 182 18.32 -14.25 15.48
C ALA A 182 17.30 -13.75 16.53
N VAL A 183 16.13 -13.26 16.11
CA VAL A 183 15.05 -12.82 17.02
C VAL A 183 14.07 -13.94 17.37
N ARG A 184 14.06 -15.03 16.58
CA ARG A 184 13.20 -16.21 16.84
C ARG A 184 13.77 -17.19 17.88
N THR A 185 15.00 -16.97 18.36
CA THR A 185 15.69 -17.78 19.38
C THR A 185 15.57 -17.15 20.75
#